data_AF-A0A959TA48-F1
#
_entry.id   AF-A0A959TA48-F1
#
_cell.length_a   1.000
_cell.length_b   1.000
_cell.length_c   1.000
_cell.angle_alpha   90.00
_cell.angle_beta   90.00
_cell.angle_gamma   90.00
#
_symmetry.space_group_name_H-M   'P 1'
#
loop_
_entity.id
_entity.type
_entity.pdbx_description
1 polymer ?
#
loop_
_entity_poly.entity_id
_entity_poly.type
_entity_poly.pdbx_seq_one_letter_code
_entity_poly.pdbx_strand_id
1 'polypeptide(L)'
;PILLSQAVTAISVQVGAGRMVCLVAHYTKKHPSRNGFVVMEELGDQGTFAYPVPGITAIAMVNPNTSLLEHATPDHRQVLYSLRLRPEQVRVETPLSTPMEVHYRMRLESGLFDLQAYRDIEADRLRFIA
;
A
#
# COMPACT_ATOMS: atom_id res chain seq x y z
N PRO A 1 -4.84 -11.45 -3.83
CA PRO A 1 -5.05 -10.14 -3.15
C PRO A 1 -3.81 -9.22 -3.12
N ILE A 2 -2.60 -9.75 -2.91
CA ILE A 2 -1.41 -8.93 -2.65
C ILE A 2 -1.03 -7.97 -3.79
N LEU A 3 -1.04 -8.44 -5.05
CA LEU A 3 -0.70 -7.64 -6.23
C LEU A 3 -1.68 -6.47 -6.41
N LEU A 4 -2.98 -6.72 -6.23
CA LEU A 4 -4.01 -5.68 -6.27
C LEU A 4 -3.84 -4.67 -5.12
N SER A 5 -3.57 -5.16 -3.91
CA SER A 5 -3.30 -4.30 -2.75
C SER A 5 -2.09 -3.39 -2.99
N GLN A 6 -1.03 -3.92 -3.61
CA GLN A 6 0.14 -3.15 -4.01
C GLN A 6 -0.21 -2.10 -5.08
N ALA A 7 -0.93 -2.49 -6.12
CA ALA A 7 -1.35 -1.58 -7.19
C ALA A 7 -2.20 -0.41 -6.63
N VAL A 8 -3.19 -0.69 -5.78
CA VAL A 8 -4.03 0.34 -5.13
C VAL A 8 -3.17 1.29 -4.30
N THR A 9 -2.21 0.76 -3.53
CA THR A 9 -1.31 1.60 -2.73
C THR A 9 -0.35 2.39 -3.61
N ALA A 10 0.10 1.84 -4.73
CA ALA A 10 0.97 2.53 -5.67
C ALA A 10 0.27 3.73 -6.33
N ILE A 11 -0.98 3.58 -6.77
CA ILE A 11 -1.74 4.65 -7.43
C ILE A 11 -2.27 5.73 -6.48
N SER A 12 -2.26 5.50 -5.17
CA SER A 12 -2.78 6.46 -4.17
C SER A 12 -2.25 7.89 -4.33
N VAL A 13 -0.97 8.04 -4.69
CA VAL A 13 -0.33 9.34 -4.92
C VAL A 13 -0.89 10.02 -6.17
N GLN A 14 -1.11 9.27 -7.25
CA GLN A 14 -1.67 9.80 -8.50
C GLN A 14 -3.09 10.34 -8.31
N VAL A 15 -3.88 9.74 -7.42
CA VAL A 15 -5.26 10.16 -7.12
C VAL A 15 -5.35 11.17 -5.97
N GLY A 16 -4.22 11.63 -5.41
CA GLY A 16 -4.21 12.57 -4.28
C GLY A 16 -4.68 11.99 -2.94
N ALA A 17 -4.73 10.66 -2.80
CA ALA A 17 -5.14 10.00 -1.57
C ALA A 17 -3.96 9.92 -0.59
N GLY A 18 -3.66 11.02 0.12
CA GLY A 18 -2.55 11.11 1.08
C GLY A 18 -2.68 10.22 2.33
N ARG A 19 -3.90 9.77 2.63
CA ARG A 19 -4.25 8.84 3.71
C ARG A 19 -5.28 7.84 3.21
N MET A 20 -5.17 6.59 3.65
CA MET A 20 -6.16 5.55 3.35
C MET A 20 -6.56 4.81 4.61
N VAL A 21 -7.83 4.44 4.71
CA VAL A 21 -8.36 3.62 5.82
C VAL A 21 -8.95 2.33 5.28
N CYS A 22 -8.87 1.25 6.06
CA CYS A 22 -9.52 0.00 5.74
C CYS A 22 -10.02 -0.72 6.99
N LEU A 23 -11.08 -1.51 6.81
CA LEU A 23 -11.51 -2.52 7.77
C LEU A 23 -11.16 -3.89 7.21
N VAL A 24 -10.47 -4.70 8.00
CA VAL A 24 -10.03 -6.04 7.58
C VAL A 24 -10.34 -7.08 8.62
N ALA A 25 -10.65 -8.30 8.19
CA ALA A 25 -10.74 -9.42 9.10
C ALA A 25 -9.34 -9.78 9.63
N HIS A 26 -9.26 -10.28 10.87
CA HIS A 26 -7.99 -10.63 11.53
C HIS A 26 -7.04 -11.46 10.65
N TYR A 27 -7.53 -12.47 9.93
CA TYR A 27 -6.73 -13.33 9.06
C TYR A 27 -6.16 -12.64 7.80
N THR A 28 -6.68 -11.46 7.43
CA THR A 28 -6.21 -10.66 6.29
C THR A 28 -5.31 -9.48 6.67
N LYS A 29 -5.16 -9.17 7.96
CA LYS A 29 -4.38 -8.03 8.50
C LYS A 29 -3.00 -7.86 7.86
N LYS A 30 -2.32 -8.97 7.56
CA LYS A 30 -0.97 -8.96 6.96
C LYS A 30 -0.88 -8.19 5.63
N HIS A 31 -1.97 -8.15 4.84
CA HIS A 31 -1.97 -7.50 3.54
C HIS A 31 -1.86 -5.96 3.64
N PRO A 32 -2.76 -5.25 4.35
CA PRO A 32 -2.62 -3.82 4.55
C PRO A 32 -1.38 -3.48 5.40
N SER A 33 -1.01 -4.29 6.42
CA SER A 33 0.22 -4.03 7.18
C SER A 33 1.46 -3.95 6.31
N ARG A 34 1.60 -4.85 5.33
CA ARG A 34 2.73 -4.84 4.39
C ARG A 34 2.78 -3.55 3.57
N ASN A 35 1.62 -2.97 3.27
CA ASN A 35 1.48 -1.70 2.56
C ASN A 35 1.61 -0.44 3.46
N GLY A 36 2.03 -0.61 4.72
CA GLY A 36 2.23 0.50 5.65
C GLY A 36 0.98 0.97 6.38
N PHE A 37 -0.06 0.12 6.45
CA PHE A 37 -1.19 0.38 7.33
C PHE A 37 -0.88 -0.05 8.76
N VAL A 38 -1.28 0.77 9.73
CA VAL A 38 -1.20 0.52 11.16
C VAL A 38 -2.60 0.42 11.75
N VAL A 39 -2.75 -0.28 12.88
CA VAL A 39 -4.05 -0.40 13.58
C VAL A 39 -4.41 0.96 14.18
N MET A 40 -5.69 1.32 14.09
CA MET A 40 -6.24 2.52 14.73
C MET A 40 -6.72 2.17 16.14
N GLU A 41 -5.81 2.12 17.11
CA GLU A 41 -6.09 1.65 18.48
C GLU A 41 -7.12 2.52 19.21
N GLU A 42 -7.26 3.78 18.80
CA GLU A 42 -8.24 4.74 19.30
C GLU A 42 -9.71 4.43 18.92
N LEU A 43 -9.96 3.44 18.05
CA LEU A 43 -11.30 3.10 17.58
C LEU A 43 -11.82 1.78 18.19
N GLY A 44 -13.09 1.74 18.59
CA GLY A 44 -13.74 0.52 19.05
C GLY A 44 -13.06 -0.06 20.29
N ASP A 45 -12.78 -1.37 20.29
CA ASP A 45 -11.97 -2.04 21.30
C ASP A 45 -10.54 -2.21 20.79
N GLN A 46 -9.69 -1.20 21.03
CA GLN A 46 -8.28 -1.18 20.62
C GLN A 46 -8.09 -1.45 19.10
N GLY A 47 -8.90 -0.79 18.28
CA GLY A 47 -8.95 -0.94 16.83
C GLY A 47 -9.76 -2.12 16.33
N THR A 48 -10.41 -2.87 17.21
CA THR A 48 -11.18 -4.07 16.84
C THR A 48 -12.69 -3.91 17.02
N PHE A 49 -13.44 -4.66 16.21
CA PHE A 49 -14.88 -4.67 16.17
C PHE A 49 -15.40 -6.09 15.99
N ALA A 50 -16.54 -6.39 16.62
CA ALA A 50 -17.28 -7.60 16.33
C ALA A 50 -17.79 -7.57 14.88
N TYR A 51 -17.45 -8.59 14.09
CA TYR A 51 -18.00 -8.76 12.76
C TYR A 51 -19.36 -9.47 12.84
N PRO A 52 -20.32 -9.20 11.93
CA PRO A 52 -21.64 -9.85 11.98
C PRO A 52 -21.59 -11.39 11.95
N VAL A 53 -20.53 -11.95 11.35
CA VAL A 53 -20.29 -13.40 11.36
C VAL A 53 -19.58 -13.80 12.65
N PRO A 54 -20.15 -14.73 13.45
CA PRO A 54 -19.54 -15.18 14.71
C PRO A 54 -18.11 -15.68 14.52
N GLY A 55 -17.23 -15.31 15.46
CA GLY A 55 -15.82 -15.73 15.46
C GLY A 55 -14.90 -14.93 14.53
N ILE A 56 -15.43 -13.96 13.78
CA ILE A 56 -14.62 -13.04 12.99
C ILE A 56 -14.53 -11.69 13.72
N THR A 57 -13.29 -11.21 13.84
CA THR A 57 -12.99 -9.86 14.35
C THR A 57 -12.55 -8.98 13.18
N ALA A 58 -13.20 -7.83 13.02
CA ALA A 58 -12.77 -6.78 12.11
C ALA A 58 -11.79 -5.83 12.82
N ILE A 59 -10.83 -5.30 12.07
CA ILE A 59 -9.76 -4.44 12.56
C ILE A 59 -9.74 -3.17 11.69
N ALA A 60 -9.85 -2.01 12.31
CA ALA A 60 -9.66 -0.71 11.65
C ALA A 60 -8.17 -0.39 11.53
N MET A 61 -7.75 0.00 10.33
CA MET A 61 -6.37 0.32 10.04
C MET A 61 -6.28 1.56 9.15
N VAL A 62 -5.17 2.29 9.28
CA VAL A 62 -4.88 3.50 8.50
C VAL A 62 -3.48 3.43 7.92
N ASN A 63 -3.31 3.84 6.66
CA ASN A 63 -2.03 4.27 6.13
C ASN A 63 -1.94 5.79 6.31
N PRO A 64 -1.13 6.29 7.25
CA PRO A 64 -1.13 7.69 7.67
C PRO A 64 -0.43 8.63 6.68
N ASN A 65 0.40 8.06 5.79
CA ASN A 65 1.15 8.77 4.78
C ASN A 65 1.41 7.84 3.59
N THR A 66 0.54 7.93 2.60
CA THR A 66 0.63 7.06 1.42
C THR A 66 1.81 7.41 0.53
N SER A 67 2.36 8.63 0.59
CA SER A 67 3.53 9.03 -0.21
C SER A 67 4.80 8.34 0.29
N LEU A 68 5.10 8.40 1.58
CA LEU A 68 6.37 7.88 2.12
C LEU A 68 6.28 6.44 2.66
N LEU A 69 5.07 5.94 2.94
CA LEU A 69 4.85 4.55 3.36
C LEU A 69 5.74 4.16 4.57
N GLU A 70 5.84 5.04 5.55
CA GLU A 70 6.81 4.97 6.67
C GLU A 70 6.71 3.69 7.50
N HIS A 71 5.53 3.07 7.53
CA HIS A 71 5.27 1.82 8.23
C HIS A 71 5.36 0.57 7.35
N ALA A 72 5.60 0.71 6.04
CA ALA A 72 5.89 -0.43 5.18
C ALA A 72 7.33 -0.90 5.41
N THR A 73 7.58 -2.21 5.25
CA THR A 73 8.96 -2.74 5.32
C THR A 73 9.81 -2.11 4.22
N PRO A 74 11.12 -1.90 4.45
CA PRO A 74 12.00 -1.27 3.46
C PRO A 74 11.93 -1.92 2.07
N ASP A 75 12.05 -3.26 2.01
CA ASP A 75 11.98 -4.01 0.74
C ASP A 75 10.64 -3.81 0.01
N HIS A 76 9.54 -3.81 0.75
CA HIS A 76 8.22 -3.64 0.14
C HIS A 76 7.96 -2.19 -0.28
N ARG A 77 8.49 -1.22 0.47
CA ARG A 77 8.47 0.19 0.08
C ARG A 77 9.18 0.41 -1.25
N GLN A 78 10.33 -0.23 -1.46
CA GLN A 78 11.05 -0.16 -2.74
C GLN A 78 10.24 -0.74 -3.90
N VAL A 79 9.49 -1.82 -3.67
CA VAL A 79 8.55 -2.35 -4.66
C VAL A 79 7.48 -1.32 -5.02
N LEU A 80 6.85 -0.69 -4.03
CA LEU A 80 5.83 0.34 -4.25
C LEU A 80 6.40 1.59 -4.95
N TYR A 81 7.62 2.00 -4.60
CA TYR A 81 8.31 3.11 -5.28
C TYR A 81 8.64 2.78 -6.73
N SER A 82 9.11 1.56 -7.02
CA SER A 82 9.30 1.11 -8.40
C SER A 82 8.00 1.20 -9.21
N LEU A 83 6.89 0.72 -8.64
CA LEU A 83 5.55 0.83 -9.24
C LEU A 83 5.13 2.29 -9.49
N ARG A 84 5.53 3.24 -8.62
CA ARG A 84 5.20 4.67 -8.77
C ARG A 84 6.05 5.39 -9.81
N LEU A 85 7.35 5.11 -9.82
CA LEU A 85 8.31 5.77 -10.71
C LEU A 85 8.24 5.20 -12.13
N ARG A 86 7.80 3.94 -12.27
CA ARG A 86 7.57 3.25 -13.55
C ARG A 86 6.18 2.60 -13.57
N PRO A 87 5.10 3.38 -13.71
CA PRO A 87 3.73 2.87 -13.62
C PRO A 87 3.34 1.91 -14.75
N GLU A 88 4.07 1.95 -15.85
CA GLU A 88 3.99 0.99 -16.96
C GLU A 88 5.21 0.08 -16.91
N GLN A 89 5.04 -1.18 -16.49
CA GLN A 89 6.14 -2.13 -16.39
C GLN A 89 5.69 -3.59 -16.41
N VAL A 90 6.56 -4.48 -16.88
CA VAL A 90 6.37 -5.94 -16.83
C VAL A 90 7.35 -6.53 -15.83
N ARG A 91 6.86 -7.36 -14.91
CA ARG A 91 7.68 -8.02 -13.88
C ARG A 91 7.26 -9.46 -13.68
N VAL A 92 8.22 -10.32 -13.33
CA VAL A 92 7.93 -11.64 -12.77
C VAL A 92 7.68 -11.46 -11.27
N GLU A 93 6.46 -11.71 -10.84
CA GLU A 93 6.07 -11.69 -9.43
C GLU A 93 5.86 -13.13 -8.95
N THR A 94 6.15 -13.41 -7.68
CA THR A 94 6.01 -14.75 -7.12
C THR A 94 5.02 -14.78 -5.94
N PRO A 95 3.73 -14.43 -6.14
CA PRO A 95 2.74 -14.53 -5.09
C PRO A 95 2.52 -16.00 -4.70
N LEU A 96 2.55 -16.32 -3.41
CA LEU A 96 2.35 -17.68 -2.90
C LEU A 96 3.28 -18.72 -3.56
N SER A 97 4.54 -18.33 -3.81
CA SER A 97 5.55 -19.20 -4.42
C SER A 97 5.27 -19.63 -5.87
N THR A 98 4.27 -19.05 -6.53
CA THR A 98 3.98 -19.31 -7.95
C THR A 98 4.46 -18.12 -8.79
N PRO A 99 5.48 -18.28 -9.64
CA PRO A 99 5.94 -17.20 -10.50
C PRO A 99 4.89 -16.92 -11.59
N MET A 100 4.61 -15.64 -11.84
CA MET A 100 3.73 -15.17 -12.90
C MET A 100 4.27 -13.88 -13.50
N GLU A 101 4.12 -13.72 -14.81
CA GLU A 101 4.37 -12.45 -15.47
C GLU A 101 3.19 -11.50 -15.22
N VAL A 102 3.49 -10.32 -14.67
CA VAL A 102 2.50 -9.30 -14.33
C VAL A 102 2.77 -8.06 -15.17
N HIS A 103 1.74 -7.66 -15.92
CA HIS A 103 1.73 -6.46 -16.74
C HIS A 103 1.07 -5.34 -15.93
N TYR A 104 1.89 -4.45 -15.36
CA TYR A 104 1.39 -3.28 -14.65
C TYR A 104 1.12 -2.15 -15.65
N ARG A 105 -0.14 -1.71 -15.67
CA ARG A 105 -0.63 -0.52 -16.40
C ARG A 105 -1.34 0.40 -15.42
N MET A 106 -0.56 1.20 -14.71
CA MET A 106 -1.04 1.94 -13.53
C MET A 106 -1.02 3.46 -13.74
N ARG A 107 -0.70 3.93 -14.95
CA ARG A 107 -0.80 5.35 -15.27
C ARG A 107 -2.27 5.74 -15.37
N LEU A 108 -2.70 6.68 -14.53
CA LEU A 108 -4.03 7.28 -14.63
C LEU A 108 -3.97 8.50 -15.56
N GLU A 109 -4.94 8.63 -16.46
CA GLU A 109 -4.98 9.71 -17.47
C GLU A 109 -5.42 11.07 -16.87
N SER A 110 -5.95 11.08 -15.66
CA SER A 110 -6.58 12.26 -15.08
C SER A 110 -5.71 12.94 -14.00
N GLY A 111 -5.32 14.19 -14.25
CA GLY A 111 -5.01 15.17 -13.20
C GLY A 111 -3.59 15.76 -13.19
N LEU A 112 -3.48 16.93 -12.56
CA LEU A 112 -2.21 17.54 -12.17
C LEU A 112 -1.50 16.60 -11.19
N PHE A 113 -0.34 16.06 -11.57
CA PHE A 113 0.49 15.30 -10.64
C PHE A 113 1.11 16.23 -9.60
N ASP A 114 1.01 15.84 -8.33
CA ASP A 114 1.77 16.49 -7.27
C ASP A 114 3.27 16.14 -7.43
N LEU A 115 3.99 17.01 -8.14
CA LEU A 115 5.42 16.84 -8.37
C LEU A 115 6.24 16.87 -7.07
N GLN A 116 5.73 17.49 -6.00
CA GLN A 116 6.43 17.50 -4.72
C GLN A 116 6.44 16.09 -4.10
N ALA A 117 5.28 15.41 -4.09
CA ALA A 117 5.20 14.03 -3.61
C ALA A 117 6.18 13.10 -4.36
N TYR A 118 6.32 13.25 -5.68
CA TYR A 118 7.27 12.45 -6.46
C TYR A 118 8.74 12.79 -6.19
N ARG A 119 9.07 14.06 -5.91
CA ARG A 119 10.41 14.47 -5.49
C ARG A 119 10.77 13.88 -4.14
N ASP A 120 9.84 13.90 -3.19
CA ASP A 120 10.03 13.34 -1.85
C ASP A 120 10.23 11.83 -1.91
N ILE A 121 9.43 11.13 -2.74
CA ILE A 121 9.57 9.69 -3.01
C ILE A 121 10.96 9.36 -3.58
N GLU A 122 11.42 10.12 -4.59
CA GLU A 122 12.74 9.86 -5.19
C GLU A 122 13.89 10.16 -4.21
N ALA A 123 13.78 11.25 -3.44
CA ALA A 123 14.76 11.59 -2.41
C ALA A 123 14.84 10.51 -1.32
N ASP A 124 13.69 10.02 -0.84
CA ASP A 124 13.64 8.92 0.12
C ASP A 124 14.23 7.64 -0.46
N ARG A 125 13.88 7.28 -1.71
CA ARG A 125 14.41 6.10 -2.40
C ARG A 125 15.94 6.11 -2.45
N LEU A 126 16.54 7.24 -2.81
CA LEU A 126 18.00 7.37 -2.95
C LEU A 126 18.76 7.21 -1.62
N ARG A 127 18.14 7.53 -0.47
CA ARG A 127 18.76 7.34 0.86
C ARG A 127 19.06 5.88 1.20
N PHE A 128 18.36 4.93 0.57
CA PHE A 128 18.50 3.49 0.85
C PHE A 128 19.32 2.75 -0.22
N ILE A 129 19.89 3.47 -1.20
CA ILE A 129 20.67 2.89 -2.29
C ILE A 129 22.13 3.37 -2.26
N ALA A 130 22.40 4.49 -1.59
CA ALA A 130 23.76 4.98 -1.31
C ALA A 130 24.39 4.20 -0.15
#